data_AF-A0A7Y2G2Q9-F1
#
_entry.id   AF-A0A7Y2G2Q9-F1
#
_cell.length_a   1.000
_cell.length_b   1.000
_cell.length_c   1.000
_cell.angle_alpha   90.00
_cell.angle_beta   90.00
_cell.angle_gamma   90.00
#
_symmetry.space_group_name_H-M   'P 1'
#
loop_
_entity.id
_entity.type
_entity.pdbx_description
1 polymer ?
#
loop_
_entity_poly.entity_id
_entity_poly.type
_entity_poly.pdbx_seq_one_letter_code
_entity_poly.pdbx_strand_id
1 'polypeptide(L)'
;SAVRGIVDVACERAVERRSVIQDGAFYWNGSVKQAVHVRNRNALPDDSRAVSLVHENEIATAFDRVVLGTGGIYQEDAIREVRKLLGYARSSEEIDARLQMVLNRSVEEGLLTRRNGVLML
;
A
#
# COMPACT_ATOMS: atom_id res chain seq x y z
N SER A 1 23.04 10.96 -11.36
CA SER A 1 23.23 12.23 -10.62
C SER A 1 23.89 11.91 -9.29
N ALA A 2 24.88 12.73 -8.86
CA ALA A 2 25.63 12.51 -7.62
C ALA A 2 24.73 12.39 -6.37
N VAL A 3 23.58 13.08 -6.37
CA VAL A 3 22.59 13.02 -5.27
C VAL A 3 22.02 11.61 -5.08
N ARG A 4 21.71 10.89 -6.17
CA ARG A 4 21.14 9.54 -6.10
C ARG A 4 22.14 8.56 -5.48
N GLY A 5 23.40 8.61 -5.92
CA GLY A 5 24.46 7.75 -5.38
C GLY A 5 24.77 8.00 -3.91
N ILE A 6 24.64 9.24 -3.41
CA ILE A 6 24.80 9.54 -1.98
C ILE A 6 23.66 8.94 -1.15
N VAL A 7 22.42 9.04 -1.65
CA VAL A 7 21.25 8.46 -0.97
C VAL A 7 21.34 6.94 -0.93
N ASP A 8 21.75 6.31 -2.03
CA ASP A 8 21.89 4.85 -2.11
C ASP A 8 22.92 4.33 -1.08
N VAL A 9 24.11 4.95 -1.01
CA VAL A 9 25.15 4.60 -0.02
C VAL A 9 24.68 4.86 1.42
N ALA A 10 23.87 5.89 1.66
CA ALA A 10 23.30 6.17 2.98
C ALA A 10 22.29 5.10 3.40
N CYS A 11 21.43 4.66 2.47
CA CYS A 11 20.46 3.59 2.69
C CYS A 11 21.15 2.26 2.98
N GLU A 12 22.16 1.89 2.20
CA GLU A 12 22.95 0.66 2.42
C GLU A 12 23.55 0.62 3.83
N ARG A 13 24.22 1.69 4.26
CA ARG A 13 24.78 1.80 5.60
C ARG A 13 23.72 1.75 6.70
N ALA A 14 22.53 2.30 6.45
CA ALA A 14 21.43 2.28 7.41
C ALA A 14 20.86 0.86 7.59
N VAL A 15 20.79 0.07 6.50
CA VAL A 15 20.39 -1.35 6.51
C VAL A 15 21.44 -2.19 7.25
N GLU A 16 22.73 -2.03 6.92
CA GLU A 16 23.83 -2.74 7.60
C GLU A 16 23.80 -2.54 9.12
N ARG A 17 23.50 -1.32 9.56
CA ARG A 17 23.39 -0.95 10.97
C ARG A 17 22.09 -1.38 11.63
N ARG A 18 21.19 -2.07 10.91
CA ARG A 18 19.85 -2.49 11.34
C ARG A 18 18.98 -1.33 11.85
N SER A 19 19.30 -0.11 11.45
CA SER A 19 18.50 1.07 11.77
C SER A 19 17.24 1.14 10.90
N VAL A 20 17.29 0.53 9.72
CA VAL A 20 16.15 0.34 8.81
C VAL A 20 16.08 -1.10 8.29
N ILE A 21 14.88 -1.54 7.93
CA ILE A 21 14.63 -2.80 7.21
C ILE A 21 14.23 -2.44 5.79
N GLN A 22 14.91 -3.02 4.80
CA GLN A 22 14.54 -2.86 3.40
C GLN A 22 13.57 -3.96 2.97
N ASP A 23 12.50 -3.55 2.27
CA ASP A 23 11.52 -4.43 1.65
C ASP A 23 11.30 -3.96 0.21
N GLY A 24 12.00 -4.61 -0.73
CA GLY A 24 12.07 -4.17 -2.12
C GLY A 24 12.59 -2.73 -2.24
N ALA A 25 11.75 -1.84 -2.80
CA ALA A 25 12.06 -0.42 -2.96
C ALA A 25 11.74 0.44 -1.71
N PHE A 26 11.22 -0.15 -0.64
CA PHE A 26 10.76 0.55 0.55
C PHE A 26 11.68 0.30 1.75
N TYR A 27 11.73 1.29 2.65
CA TYR A 27 12.52 1.22 3.88
C TYR A 27 11.63 1.48 5.09
N TRP A 28 11.78 0.66 6.12
CA TRP A 28 11.05 0.72 7.39
C TRP A 28 12.00 1.03 8.52
N ASN A 29 11.55 1.73 9.56
CA ASN A 29 12.34 1.85 10.79
C ASN A 29 12.47 0.45 11.43
N GLY A 30 13.70 0.03 11.74
CA GLY A 30 14.00 -1.33 12.24
C GLY A 30 13.36 -1.68 13.59
N SER A 31 12.86 -0.68 14.33
CA SER A 31 12.27 -0.89 15.65
C SER A 31 10.81 -1.35 15.64
N VAL A 32 10.06 -1.10 14.56
CA VAL A 32 8.62 -1.44 14.53
C VAL A 32 8.19 -1.69 13.08
N LYS A 33 7.56 -2.85 12.81
CA LYS A 33 6.48 -2.89 11.80
C LYS A 33 5.32 -2.06 12.36
N GLN A 34 5.50 -0.74 12.40
CA GLN A 34 4.47 0.18 12.87
C GLN A 34 3.22 -0.08 12.03
N ALA A 35 2.06 -0.16 12.68
CA ALA A 35 0.78 -0.31 12.01
C ALA A 35 0.76 0.61 10.79
N VAL A 36 0.68 0.02 9.59
CA VAL A 36 0.96 0.78 8.38
C VAL A 36 -0.08 1.87 8.26
N HIS A 37 0.37 3.12 8.37
CA HIS A 37 -0.52 4.25 8.36
C HIS A 37 -1.00 4.48 6.92
N VAL A 38 -2.28 4.23 6.66
CA VAL A 38 -2.91 4.51 5.37
C VAL A 38 -3.00 6.02 5.19
N ARG A 39 -2.22 6.57 4.24
CA ARG A 39 -2.16 8.00 3.95
C ARG A 39 -3.09 8.36 2.80
N ASN A 40 -3.75 9.51 2.93
CA ASN A 40 -4.38 10.16 1.79
C ASN A 40 -3.34 11.01 1.03
N ARG A 41 -3.16 10.74 -0.26
CA ARG A 41 -2.13 11.36 -1.11
C ARG A 41 -2.66 12.48 -2.02
N ASN A 42 -3.91 12.89 -1.85
CA ASN A 42 -4.55 13.87 -2.75
C ASN A 42 -3.87 15.25 -2.74
N ALA A 43 -3.20 15.61 -1.63
CA ALA A 43 -2.49 16.88 -1.50
C ALA A 43 -1.03 16.86 -2.02
N LEU A 44 -0.55 15.71 -2.51
CA LEU A 44 0.82 15.59 -3.02
C LEU A 44 0.91 16.05 -4.49
N PRO A 45 2.07 16.58 -4.92
CA PRO A 45 2.36 16.78 -6.33
C PRO A 45 2.23 15.47 -7.13
N ASP A 46 1.89 15.57 -8.42
CA ASP A 46 1.58 14.43 -9.28
C ASP A 46 2.69 13.36 -9.27
N ASP A 47 3.96 13.78 -9.40
CA ASP A 47 5.12 12.88 -9.41
C ASP A 47 5.30 12.10 -8.08
N SER A 48 4.83 12.67 -6.97
CA SER A 48 4.90 12.04 -5.64
C SER A 48 3.68 11.19 -5.32
N ARG A 49 2.66 11.21 -6.18
CA ARG A 49 1.40 10.51 -6.00
C ARG A 49 1.36 9.16 -6.70
N ALA A 50 2.39 8.76 -7.45
CA ALA A 50 2.43 7.47 -8.13
C ALA A 50 2.11 6.29 -7.19
N VAL A 51 1.25 5.37 -7.64
CA VAL A 51 0.79 4.22 -6.82
C VAL A 51 1.93 3.25 -6.51
N SER A 52 2.96 3.22 -7.36
CA SER A 52 4.21 2.50 -7.13
C SER A 52 4.98 2.96 -5.89
N LEU A 53 4.69 4.17 -5.37
CA LEU A 53 5.25 4.71 -4.12
C LEU A 53 4.40 4.36 -2.88
N VAL A 54 3.38 3.51 -3.04
CA VAL A 54 2.55 2.98 -1.96
C VAL A 54 2.96 1.54 -1.71
N HIS A 55 3.36 1.24 -0.47
CA HIS A 55 3.74 -0.12 -0.09
C HIS A 55 2.50 -1.03 -0.06
N GLU A 56 2.68 -2.32 -0.36
CA GLU A 56 1.58 -3.31 -0.40
C GLU A 56 0.85 -3.42 0.92
N ASN A 57 1.57 -3.37 2.05
CA ASN A 57 0.97 -3.42 3.38
C ASN A 57 0.11 -2.16 3.66
N GLU A 58 0.44 -1.00 3.07
CA GLU A 58 -0.39 0.22 3.18
C GLU A 58 -1.71 0.01 2.43
N ILE A 59 -1.65 -0.62 1.25
CA ILE A 59 -2.83 -0.96 0.45
C ILE A 59 -3.67 -2.04 1.14
N ALA A 60 -3.06 -3.10 1.65
CA ALA A 60 -3.75 -4.17 2.39
C ALA A 60 -4.46 -3.61 3.63
N THR A 61 -3.78 -2.77 4.41
CA THR A 61 -4.39 -2.09 5.56
C THR A 61 -5.55 -1.19 5.14
N ALA A 62 -5.49 -0.58 3.95
CA ALA A 62 -6.60 0.20 3.40
C ALA A 62 -7.81 -0.69 3.09
N PHE A 63 -7.61 -1.87 2.52
CA PHE A 63 -8.68 -2.85 2.32
C PHE A 63 -9.28 -3.30 3.65
N ASP A 64 -8.45 -3.64 4.65
CA ASP A 64 -8.93 -4.04 5.98
C ASP A 64 -9.83 -2.97 6.59
N ARG A 65 -9.42 -1.68 6.51
CA ARG A 65 -10.21 -0.55 7.01
C ARG A 65 -11.54 -0.42 6.30
N VAL A 66 -11.57 -0.56 4.97
CA VAL A 66 -12.80 -0.47 4.18
C VAL A 66 -13.74 -1.63 4.51
N VAL A 67 -13.24 -2.87 4.48
CA VAL A 67 -14.04 -4.08 4.75
C VAL A 67 -14.57 -4.09 6.18
N LEU A 68 -13.74 -3.74 7.16
CA LEU A 68 -14.15 -3.62 8.56
C LEU A 68 -15.22 -2.55 8.75
N GLY A 69 -15.06 -1.40 8.08
CA GLY A 69 -15.99 -0.27 8.16
C GLY A 69 -17.37 -0.57 7.57
N THR A 70 -17.47 -1.48 6.60
CA THR A 70 -18.74 -1.86 5.98
C THR A 70 -19.32 -3.17 6.48
N GLY A 71 -18.52 -3.99 7.18
CA GLY A 71 -18.89 -5.35 7.60
C GLY A 71 -18.95 -6.38 6.45
N GLY A 72 -18.46 -5.99 5.27
CA GLY A 72 -18.56 -6.75 4.03
C GLY A 72 -18.81 -5.83 2.83
N ILE A 73 -18.14 -6.08 1.72
CA ILE A 73 -18.24 -5.21 0.52
C ILE A 73 -17.90 -5.99 -0.74
N TYR A 74 -18.57 -5.69 -1.86
CA TYR A 74 -18.19 -6.28 -3.14
C TYR A 74 -16.80 -5.83 -3.56
N GLN A 75 -16.05 -6.72 -4.20
CA GLN A 75 -14.67 -6.46 -4.62
C GLN A 75 -14.50 -5.15 -5.43
N GLU A 76 -15.39 -4.89 -6.39
CA GLU A 76 -15.33 -3.68 -7.21
C GLU A 76 -15.55 -2.40 -6.39
N ASP A 77 -16.48 -2.46 -5.45
CA ASP A 77 -16.77 -1.37 -4.52
C ASP A 77 -15.59 -1.14 -3.58
N ALA A 78 -14.96 -2.21 -3.08
CA ALA A 78 -13.79 -2.13 -2.22
C ALA A 78 -12.61 -1.44 -2.92
N ILE A 79 -12.32 -1.82 -4.17
CA ILE A 79 -11.26 -1.19 -4.98
C ILE A 79 -11.54 0.31 -5.14
N ARG A 80 -12.79 0.68 -5.44
CA ARG A 80 -13.20 2.09 -5.57
C ARG A 80 -13.01 2.86 -4.26
N GLU A 81 -13.43 2.30 -3.13
CA GLU A 81 -13.32 2.98 -1.83
C GLU A 81 -11.87 3.07 -1.35
N VAL A 82 -11.06 2.02 -1.54
CA VAL A 82 -9.61 2.05 -1.25
C VAL A 82 -8.89 3.09 -2.11
N ARG A 83 -9.22 3.16 -3.41
CA ARG A 83 -8.67 4.17 -4.32
C ARG A 83 -8.93 5.59 -3.80
N LYS A 84 -10.17 5.88 -3.39
CA LYS A 84 -10.54 7.18 -2.79
C LYS A 84 -9.81 7.42 -1.47
N LEU A 85 -9.72 6.41 -0.61
CA LEU A 85 -9.06 6.51 0.71
C LEU A 85 -7.57 6.88 0.56
N LEU A 86 -6.90 6.32 -0.44
CA LEU A 86 -5.51 6.64 -0.78
C LEU A 86 -5.35 8.00 -1.48
N GLY A 87 -6.45 8.68 -1.82
CA GLY A 87 -6.45 10.03 -2.42
C GLY A 87 -6.42 10.04 -3.95
N TYR A 88 -6.74 8.92 -4.61
CA TYR A 88 -6.82 8.84 -6.07
C TYR A 88 -8.24 9.14 -6.56
N ALA A 89 -8.44 10.31 -7.15
CA ALA A 89 -9.75 10.74 -7.63
C ALA A 89 -10.26 9.91 -8.83
N ARG A 90 -9.37 9.56 -9.76
CA ARG A 90 -9.68 8.84 -11.01
C ARG A 90 -9.05 7.45 -10.98
N SER A 91 -9.70 6.48 -11.64
CA SER A 91 -9.05 5.22 -11.99
C SER A 91 -8.02 5.45 -13.10
N SER A 92 -6.97 4.64 -13.06
CA SER A 92 -6.12 4.33 -14.19
C SER A 92 -5.85 2.82 -14.15
N GLU A 93 -5.49 2.25 -15.30
CA GLU A 93 -5.14 0.83 -15.38
C GLU A 93 -4.02 0.45 -14.40
N GLU A 94 -3.02 1.32 -14.25
CA GLU A 94 -1.92 1.13 -13.28
C GLU A 94 -2.43 1.07 -11.83
N ILE A 95 -3.30 2.00 -11.43
CA ILE A 95 -3.85 2.05 -10.08
C ILE A 95 -4.71 0.82 -9.82
N ASP A 96 -5.66 0.54 -10.72
CA ASP A 96 -6.62 -0.54 -10.54
C ASP A 96 -5.93 -1.90 -10.55
N ALA A 97 -4.94 -2.11 -11.44
CA ALA A 97 -4.13 -3.34 -11.45
C ALA A 97 -3.33 -3.52 -10.16
N ARG A 98 -2.72 -2.44 -9.64
CA ARG A 98 -1.96 -2.50 -8.38
C ARG A 98 -2.85 -2.84 -7.19
N LEU A 99 -4.02 -2.21 -7.09
CA LEU A 99 -4.99 -2.51 -6.02
C LEU A 99 -5.53 -3.93 -6.13
N GLN A 100 -5.86 -4.37 -7.34
CA GLN A 100 -6.36 -5.73 -7.60
C GLN A 100 -5.32 -6.80 -7.23
N MET A 101 -4.04 -6.55 -7.56
CA MET A 101 -2.95 -7.46 -7.24
C MET A 101 -2.77 -7.62 -5.72
N VAL A 102 -2.77 -6.52 -4.97
CA VAL A 102 -2.67 -6.57 -3.49
C VAL A 102 -3.91 -7.23 -2.88
N LEU A 103 -5.11 -6.94 -3.38
CA LEU A 103 -6.33 -7.58 -2.90
C LEU A 103 -6.28 -9.10 -3.07
N ASN A 104 -5.90 -9.58 -4.25
CA ASN A 104 -5.80 -11.02 -4.53
C ASN A 104 -4.80 -11.67 -3.58
N ARG A 105 -3.65 -11.03 -3.35
CA ARG A 105 -2.65 -11.48 -2.39
C ARG A 105 -3.20 -11.55 -0.96
N SER A 106 -3.93 -10.52 -0.51
CA SER A 106 -4.57 -10.54 0.81
C SER A 106 -5.60 -11.66 0.96
N VAL A 107 -6.30 -12.02 -0.11
CA VAL A 107 -7.22 -13.18 -0.11
C VAL A 107 -6.45 -14.51 -0.08
N GLU A 108 -5.37 -14.63 -0.87
CA GLU A 108 -4.52 -15.82 -0.91
C GLU A 108 -3.81 -16.07 0.43
N GLU A 109 -3.37 -15.00 1.11
CA GLU A 109 -2.73 -15.06 2.43
C GLU A 109 -3.76 -15.26 3.58
N GLY A 110 -5.06 -15.29 3.27
CA GLY A 110 -6.14 -15.48 4.25
C GLY A 110 -6.38 -14.28 5.16
N LEU A 111 -5.85 -13.10 4.81
CA LEU A 111 -6.12 -11.83 5.50
C LEU A 111 -7.53 -11.31 5.20
N LEU A 112 -8.05 -11.62 4.01
CA LEU A 112 -9.43 -11.36 3.62
C LEU A 112 -10.07 -12.65 3.10
N THR A 113 -11.34 -12.83 3.40
CA THR A 113 -12.14 -13.92 2.86
C THR A 113 -13.03 -13.40 1.73
N ARG A 114 -13.04 -14.09 0.59
CA ARG A 114 -13.98 -13.82 -0.51
C ARG A 114 -15.08 -14.87 -0.58
N ARG A 115 -16.34 -14.48 -0.40
CA ARG A 115 -17.53 -15.35 -0.57
C ARG A 115 -18.52 -14.72 -1.52
N ASN A 116 -18.85 -15.40 -2.62
CA ASN A 116 -19.83 -14.93 -3.62
C ASN A 116 -19.56 -13.48 -4.10
N GLY A 117 -18.28 -13.11 -4.28
CA GLY A 117 -17.86 -11.76 -4.70
C GLY A 117 -17.81 -10.71 -3.58
N VAL A 118 -18.24 -11.04 -2.37
CA VAL A 118 -18.16 -10.18 -1.17
C VAL A 118 -16.87 -10.47 -0.42
N LEU A 119 -16.12 -9.42 -0.11
CA LEU A 119 -14.93 -9.42 0.74
C LEU A 119 -15.34 -9.22 2.19
N MET A 120 -14.74 -9.99 3.10
CA MET A 120 -14.94 -9.96 4.55
C MET A 120 -13.61 -10.22 5.25
N LEU A 121 -13.51 -9.87 6.53
CA LEU A 121 -12.42 -10.29 7.42
C LEU A 121 -12.73 -11.69 8.00
#